data_AF-D3RPX9-F1
#
_entry.id   AF-D3RPX9-F1
#
_cell.length_a   1.000
_cell.length_b   1.000
_cell.length_c   1.000
_cell.angle_alpha   90.00
_cell.angle_beta   90.00
_cell.angle_gamma   90.00
#
_symmetry.space_group_name_H-M   'P 1'
#
loop_
_entity.id
_entity.type
_entity.pdbx_description
1 polymer ?
#
loop_
_entity_poly.entity_id
_entity_poly.type
_entity_poly.pdbx_seq_one_letter_code
_entity_poly.pdbx_strand_id
1 'polypeptide(L)'
;MKYVEVIVGAGSAETVRAAAERVKALDVRLGPVGPDGLQAIRLLVTDNQVQRLLDLLQGLLGAQPSARILVLAVEASLPPPDEEARKKEDSATAAREALYEGMDKNSRLGPNYLILVMLSTVVAAIGLIEDNVAVVIGAMVIAPLLGPNLALSLGTALGDVPLMRRSVRTVLVGILLAVALTAILGWLWPTELSSREVLSRTEAGLDSVLLALASGAAAALSVTTGLSSVLVGVMVAVALLPPAATVGLMLGQGEPGLALGAALLLAINVVSVNLASKIVFFFKGIRPRKWLEKEKAKRAMVAYVLVWILTLAVLTLVVLERQYRLLPI
;
A
#
# COMPACT_ATOMS: atom_id res chain seq x y z
N MET A 1 14.36 19.92 4.79
CA MET A 1 15.82 20.18 4.78
C MET A 1 16.49 19.46 5.93
N LYS A 2 17.78 19.15 5.78
CA LYS A 2 18.63 18.63 6.85
C LYS A 2 19.89 19.46 6.99
N TYR A 3 20.32 19.57 8.23
CA TYR A 3 21.61 20.11 8.61
C TYR A 3 22.53 18.93 8.88
N VAL A 4 23.62 18.84 8.12
CA VAL A 4 24.60 17.76 8.21
C VAL A 4 25.90 18.35 8.74
N GLU A 5 26.39 17.84 9.87
CA GLU A 5 27.68 18.23 10.43
C GLU A 5 28.66 17.07 10.29
N VAL A 6 29.78 17.32 9.62
CA VAL A 6 30.83 16.36 9.32
C VAL A 6 32.07 16.76 10.08
N ILE A 7 32.50 15.95 11.04
CA ILE A 7 33.69 16.16 11.85
C ILE A 7 34.77 15.24 11.30
N VAL A 8 35.83 15.80 10.73
CA VAL A 8 36.91 15.06 10.04
C VAL A 8 38.27 15.72 10.30
N GLY A 9 39.37 15.03 10.03
CA GLY A 9 40.70 15.67 10.06
C GLY A 9 40.79 16.82 9.05
N ALA A 10 41.52 17.89 9.39
CA ALA A 10 41.62 19.10 8.55
C ALA A 10 42.03 18.83 7.09
N GLY A 11 42.84 17.81 6.83
CA GLY A 11 43.26 17.42 5.48
C GLY A 11 42.13 16.87 4.58
N SER A 12 40.97 16.51 5.15
CA SER A 12 39.82 15.97 4.41
C SER A 12 38.76 17.04 4.07
N ALA A 13 39.01 18.30 4.42
CA ALA A 13 38.02 19.37 4.28
C ALA A 13 37.64 19.65 2.81
N GLU A 14 38.62 19.67 1.91
CA GLU A 14 38.40 19.82 0.47
C GLU A 14 37.54 18.68 -0.11
N THR A 15 37.76 17.45 0.37
CA THR A 15 37.01 16.26 -0.05
C THR A 15 35.54 16.35 0.34
N VAL A 16 35.25 16.84 1.55
CA VAL A 16 33.87 17.08 2.02
C VAL A 16 33.21 18.21 1.23
N ARG A 17 33.95 19.28 0.91
CA ARG A 17 33.44 20.38 0.07
C ARG A 17 33.07 19.89 -1.33
N ALA A 18 33.93 19.08 -1.96
CA ALA A 18 33.65 18.50 -3.28
C ALA A 18 32.41 17.58 -3.27
N ALA A 19 32.20 16.82 -2.19
CA ALA A 19 30.99 16.02 -2.02
C ALA A 19 29.73 16.90 -1.89
N ALA A 20 29.82 18.01 -1.16
CA ALA A 20 28.72 18.97 -1.00
C ALA A 20 28.36 19.68 -2.32
N GLU A 21 29.35 20.04 -3.13
CA GLU A 21 29.14 20.65 -4.45
C GLU A 21 28.43 19.67 -5.40
N ARG A 22 28.81 18.39 -5.40
CA ARG A 22 28.15 17.35 -6.23
C ARG A 22 26.66 17.18 -5.96
N VAL A 23 26.24 17.42 -4.72
CA VAL A 23 24.83 17.32 -4.31
C VAL A 23 24.11 18.66 -4.35
N LYS A 24 24.79 19.73 -4.78
CA LYS A 24 24.29 21.11 -4.76
C LYS A 24 23.75 21.49 -3.37
N ALA A 25 24.60 21.35 -2.34
CA ALA A 25 24.26 21.81 -0.99
C ALA A 25 23.86 23.30 -1.01
N LEU A 26 22.84 23.63 -0.22
CA LEU A 26 22.31 25.00 -0.10
C LEU A 26 23.30 25.92 0.62
N ASP A 27 24.02 25.40 1.61
CA ASP A 27 25.08 26.13 2.31
C ASP A 27 26.18 25.16 2.75
N VAL A 28 27.42 25.65 2.78
CA VAL A 28 28.60 24.91 3.22
C VAL A 28 29.48 25.85 4.05
N ARG A 29 29.68 25.50 5.32
CA ARG A 29 30.48 26.30 6.27
C ARG A 29 31.56 25.44 6.90
N LEU A 30 32.81 25.87 6.76
CA LEU A 30 33.94 25.27 7.45
C LEU A 30 34.11 25.94 8.82
N GLY A 31 34.13 25.12 9.88
CA GLY A 31 34.50 25.57 11.22
C GLY A 31 36.00 25.69 11.40
N PRO A 32 36.46 26.22 12.56
CA PRO A 32 37.87 26.24 12.91
C PRO A 32 38.41 24.82 13.13
N VAL A 33 39.71 24.65 12.96
CA VAL A 33 40.41 23.41 13.31
C VAL A 33 40.59 23.37 14.84
N GLY A 34 40.08 22.32 15.47
CA GLY A 34 40.19 22.08 16.90
C GLY A 34 41.63 21.70 17.30
N PRO A 35 41.94 21.78 18.61
CA PRO A 35 43.25 21.39 19.15
C PRO A 35 43.56 19.89 18.97
N ASP A 36 42.53 19.08 18.70
CA ASP A 36 42.59 17.66 18.34
C ASP A 36 42.89 17.42 16.84
N GLY A 37 43.05 18.49 16.05
CA GLY A 37 43.30 18.42 14.61
C GLY A 37 42.05 18.13 13.77
N LEU A 38 40.87 18.07 14.40
CA LEU A 38 39.59 17.84 13.73
C LEU A 38 38.95 19.17 13.32
N GLN A 39 38.14 19.13 12.27
CA GLN A 39 37.41 20.27 11.74
C GLN A 39 35.96 19.86 11.52
N ALA A 40 35.04 20.68 12.04
CA ALA A 40 33.61 20.52 11.81
C ALA A 40 33.18 21.27 10.55
N ILE A 41 32.53 20.57 9.63
CA ILE A 41 32.02 21.12 8.37
C ILE A 41 30.51 20.99 8.38
N ARG A 42 29.82 22.10 8.21
CA ARG A 42 28.37 22.21 8.35
C ARG A 42 27.76 22.42 6.97
N LEU A 43 26.79 21.59 6.65
CA LEU A 43 26.17 21.49 5.33
C LEU A 43 24.67 21.63 5.49
N LEU A 44 24.05 22.50 4.71
CA LEU A 44 22.60 22.56 4.59
C LEU A 44 22.20 21.90 3.27
N VAL A 45 21.34 20.87 3.33
CA VAL A 45 20.95 20.09 2.16
C VAL A 45 19.44 19.84 2.13
N THR A 46 18.88 19.73 0.92
CA THR A 46 17.49 19.33 0.71
C THR A 46 17.30 17.85 1.02
N ASP A 47 16.10 17.48 1.48
CA ASP A 47 15.77 16.12 1.96
C ASP A 47 15.98 15.02 0.89
N ASN A 48 15.88 15.39 -0.39
CA ASN A 48 16.11 14.47 -1.52
C ASN A 48 17.60 14.22 -1.81
N GLN A 49 18.51 15.11 -1.38
CA GLN A 49 19.95 15.00 -1.66
C GLN A 49 20.77 14.41 -0.50
N VAL A 50 20.21 14.41 0.72
CA VAL A 50 20.97 13.97 1.91
C VAL A 50 21.50 12.54 1.78
N GLN A 51 20.73 11.62 1.19
CA GLN A 51 21.21 10.24 1.00
C GLN A 51 22.44 10.21 0.09
N ARG A 52 22.37 10.92 -1.04
CA ARG A 52 23.47 10.98 -2.01
C ARG A 52 24.72 11.58 -1.36
N LEU A 53 24.54 12.57 -0.48
CA LEU A 53 25.62 13.16 0.30
C LEU A 53 26.22 12.13 1.27
N LEU A 54 25.39 11.40 2.03
CA LEU A 54 25.85 10.38 2.97
C LEU A 54 26.61 9.25 2.27
N ASP A 55 26.12 8.76 1.13
CA ASP A 55 26.79 7.71 0.35
C ASP A 55 28.18 8.17 -0.12
N LEU A 56 28.28 9.43 -0.59
CA LEU A 56 29.56 10.03 -0.97
C LEU A 56 30.50 10.18 0.23
N LEU A 57 30.00 10.71 1.34
CA LEU A 57 30.81 10.92 2.54
C LEU A 57 31.26 9.59 3.15
N GLN A 58 30.42 8.56 3.17
CA GLN A 58 30.82 7.22 3.64
C GLN A 58 31.87 6.60 2.73
N GLY A 59 31.75 6.73 1.40
CA GLY A 59 32.76 6.25 0.46
C GLY A 59 34.11 6.97 0.59
N LEU A 60 34.09 8.26 0.92
CA LEU A 60 35.29 9.10 1.03
C LEU A 60 35.95 9.06 2.42
N LEU A 61 35.14 8.95 3.48
CA LEU A 61 35.57 9.08 4.87
C LEU A 61 35.50 7.78 5.68
N GLY A 62 34.89 6.71 5.13
CA GLY A 62 34.60 5.46 5.84
C GLY A 62 35.84 4.71 6.38
N ALA A 63 37.04 5.09 5.95
CA ALA A 63 38.30 4.55 6.45
C ALA A 63 38.88 5.30 7.67
N GLN A 64 38.29 6.45 8.06
CA GLN A 64 38.82 7.28 9.15
C GLN A 64 38.06 7.02 10.47
N PRO A 65 38.70 6.46 11.50
CA PRO A 65 38.03 6.13 12.76
C PRO A 65 37.59 7.35 13.58
N SER A 66 38.14 8.53 13.31
CA SER A 66 37.78 9.79 13.96
C SER A 66 36.66 10.55 13.25
N ALA A 67 36.22 10.10 12.05
CA ALA A 67 35.20 10.80 11.29
C ALA A 67 33.81 10.59 11.91
N ARG A 68 33.06 11.68 12.11
CA ARG A 68 31.66 11.62 12.56
C ARG A 68 30.77 12.41 11.61
N ILE A 69 29.61 11.85 11.30
CA ILE A 69 28.58 12.52 10.50
C ILE A 69 27.31 12.59 11.33
N LEU A 70 26.86 13.79 11.63
CA LEU A 70 25.65 14.08 12.38
C LEU A 70 24.61 14.63 11.39
N VAL A 71 23.37 14.18 11.49
CA VAL A 71 22.29 14.71 10.67
C VAL A 71 21.13 15.14 11.55
N LEU A 72 20.79 16.42 11.44
CA LEU A 72 19.79 17.12 12.23
C LEU A 72 18.64 17.57 11.33
N ALA A 73 17.41 17.47 11.82
CA ALA A 73 16.25 18.01 11.15
C ALA A 73 16.22 19.53 11.32
N VAL A 74 16.04 20.25 10.21
CA VAL A 74 15.87 21.71 10.24
C VAL A 74 14.39 22.02 10.18
N GLU A 75 13.86 22.63 11.25
CA GLU A 75 12.45 23.03 11.33
C GLU A 75 12.17 24.27 10.48
N ALA A 76 13.11 25.22 10.45
CA ALA A 76 13.03 26.42 9.62
C ALA A 76 14.43 26.91 9.20
N SER A 77 14.52 27.51 8.03
CA SER A 77 15.72 28.19 7.52
C SER A 77 15.29 29.45 6.77
N LEU A 78 16.02 30.55 6.99
CA LEU A 78 15.83 31.82 6.31
C LEU A 78 17.17 32.25 5.68
N PRO A 79 17.19 32.66 4.40
CA PRO A 79 16.05 32.73 3.48
C PRO A 79 15.49 31.33 3.12
N PRO A 80 14.19 31.24 2.77
CA PRO A 80 13.60 29.95 2.40
C PRO A 80 14.26 29.41 1.12
N PRO A 81 14.46 28.09 0.99
CA PRO A 81 14.92 27.47 -0.25
C PRO A 81 13.90 27.67 -1.38
N ASP A 82 14.33 27.48 -2.64
CA ASP A 82 13.52 27.67 -3.86
C ASP A 82 12.05 27.18 -3.72
N GLU A 83 11.11 28.03 -4.13
CA GLU A 83 9.65 27.80 -3.95
C GLU A 83 9.15 26.48 -4.53
N GLU A 84 9.72 26.01 -5.65
CA GLU A 84 9.29 24.78 -6.31
C GLU A 84 9.57 23.52 -5.48
N ALA A 85 10.68 23.50 -4.74
CA ALA A 85 11.05 22.39 -3.88
C ALA A 85 10.15 22.33 -2.64
N ARG A 86 9.83 23.50 -2.06
CA ARG A 86 8.86 23.62 -0.94
C ARG A 86 7.45 23.20 -1.35
N LYS A 87 6.93 23.71 -2.45
CA LYS A 87 5.57 23.38 -2.93
C LYS A 87 5.37 21.87 -3.13
N LYS A 88 6.37 21.16 -3.66
CA LYS A 88 6.31 19.68 -3.83
C LYS A 88 6.35 18.93 -2.50
N GLU A 89 7.17 19.37 -1.55
CA GLU A 89 7.37 18.69 -0.27
C GLU A 89 6.21 18.94 0.72
N ASP A 90 5.70 20.18 0.77
CA ASP A 90 4.54 20.57 1.57
C ASP A 90 3.25 19.94 1.02
N SER A 91 3.09 19.90 -0.31
CA SER A 91 1.95 19.22 -0.95
C SER A 91 1.94 17.72 -0.67
N ALA A 92 3.10 17.04 -0.75
CA ALA A 92 3.19 15.60 -0.47
C ALA A 92 2.92 15.28 1.01
N THR A 93 3.36 16.14 1.92
CA THR A 93 3.15 15.97 3.37
C THR A 93 1.68 16.22 3.75
N ALA A 94 1.08 17.30 3.24
CA ALA A 94 -0.33 17.60 3.47
C ALA A 94 -1.27 16.54 2.85
N ALA A 95 -0.97 16.10 1.62
CA ALA A 95 -1.71 15.01 0.98
C ALA A 95 -1.64 13.73 1.81
N ARG A 96 -0.46 13.40 2.34
CA ARG A 96 -0.30 12.22 3.21
C ARG A 96 -1.10 12.33 4.49
N GLU A 97 -1.08 13.46 5.19
CA GLU A 97 -1.79 13.60 6.47
C GLU A 97 -3.31 13.52 6.27
N ALA A 98 -3.84 14.18 5.24
CA ALA A 98 -5.25 14.08 4.87
C ALA A 98 -5.65 12.63 4.50
N LEU A 99 -4.80 11.94 3.74
CA LEU A 99 -4.97 10.53 3.42
C LEU A 99 -4.96 9.67 4.68
N TYR A 100 -3.99 9.84 5.55
CA TYR A 100 -3.84 9.02 6.76
C TYR A 100 -5.04 9.20 7.69
N GLU A 101 -5.53 10.42 7.87
CA GLU A 101 -6.68 10.68 8.76
C GLU A 101 -7.98 10.07 8.22
N GLY A 102 -8.24 10.18 6.92
CA GLY A 102 -9.38 9.53 6.28
C GLY A 102 -9.30 8.01 6.34
N MET A 103 -8.10 7.45 6.18
CA MET A 103 -7.87 6.02 6.13
C MET A 103 -7.82 5.36 7.51
N ASP A 104 -7.36 6.04 8.55
CA ASP A 104 -7.44 5.52 9.93
C ASP A 104 -8.89 5.33 10.36
N LYS A 105 -9.77 6.30 10.07
CA LYS A 105 -11.22 6.21 10.35
C LYS A 105 -11.85 5.01 9.61
N ASN A 106 -11.46 4.79 8.36
CA ASN A 106 -11.98 3.70 7.54
C ASN A 106 -11.40 2.31 7.90
N SER A 107 -10.25 2.25 8.59
CA SER A 107 -9.63 1.00 9.02
C SER A 107 -10.25 0.39 10.30
N ARG A 108 -11.09 1.16 11.00
CA ARG A 108 -11.61 0.77 12.32
C ARG A 108 -12.72 -0.27 12.18
N LEU A 109 -12.55 -1.42 12.83
CA LEU A 109 -13.64 -2.35 13.07
C LEU A 109 -14.65 -1.69 14.01
N GLY A 110 -15.87 -1.45 13.53
CA GLY A 110 -16.94 -0.83 14.30
C GLY A 110 -18.31 -1.42 13.97
N PRO A 111 -19.35 -1.13 14.78
CA PRO A 111 -20.69 -1.68 14.59
C PRO A 111 -21.28 -1.37 13.22
N ASN A 112 -21.17 -0.11 12.76
CA ASN A 112 -21.69 0.31 11.45
C ASN A 112 -21.02 -0.46 10.30
N TYR A 113 -19.71 -0.72 10.39
CA TYR A 113 -18.99 -1.52 9.41
C TYR A 113 -19.57 -2.95 9.34
N LEU A 114 -19.76 -3.59 10.50
CA LEU A 114 -20.30 -4.95 10.58
C LEU A 114 -21.73 -5.03 10.03
N ILE A 115 -22.59 -4.07 10.37
CA ILE A 115 -23.97 -4.00 9.90
C ILE A 115 -24.00 -3.82 8.38
N LEU A 116 -23.21 -2.88 7.84
CA LEU A 116 -23.15 -2.65 6.40
C LEU A 116 -22.61 -3.87 5.64
N VAL A 117 -21.58 -4.54 6.17
CA VAL A 117 -21.08 -5.80 5.59
C VAL A 117 -22.16 -6.88 5.62
N MET A 118 -22.87 -7.05 6.72
CA MET A 118 -23.96 -8.04 6.84
C MET A 118 -25.08 -7.76 5.83
N LEU A 119 -25.61 -6.54 5.80
CA LEU A 119 -26.68 -6.15 4.89
C LEU A 119 -26.25 -6.29 3.43
N SER A 120 -25.07 -5.77 3.09
CA SER A 120 -24.51 -5.88 1.74
C SER A 120 -24.29 -7.34 1.34
N THR A 121 -23.85 -8.21 2.26
CA THR A 121 -23.67 -9.64 2.00
C THR A 121 -24.99 -10.32 1.63
N VAL A 122 -26.08 -10.01 2.34
CA VAL A 122 -27.41 -10.57 2.04
C VAL A 122 -27.86 -10.11 0.65
N VAL A 123 -27.73 -8.82 0.34
CA VAL A 123 -28.08 -8.27 -0.97
C VAL A 123 -27.22 -8.89 -2.08
N ALA A 124 -25.91 -9.07 -1.84
CA ALA A 124 -25.00 -9.71 -2.78
C ALA A 124 -25.38 -11.17 -3.02
N ALA A 125 -25.67 -11.93 -1.97
CA ALA A 125 -26.08 -13.33 -2.08
C ALA A 125 -27.34 -13.45 -2.95
N ILE A 126 -28.38 -12.66 -2.68
CA ILE A 126 -29.62 -12.64 -3.47
C ILE A 126 -29.31 -12.25 -4.91
N GLY A 127 -28.54 -11.19 -5.14
CA GLY A 127 -28.18 -10.75 -6.49
C GLY A 127 -27.40 -11.80 -7.28
N LEU A 128 -26.49 -12.54 -6.63
CA LEU A 128 -25.74 -13.62 -7.25
C LEU A 128 -26.65 -14.80 -7.60
N ILE A 129 -27.53 -15.20 -6.68
CA ILE A 129 -28.46 -16.33 -6.88
C ILE A 129 -29.46 -16.03 -7.99
N GLU A 130 -30.03 -14.82 -8.01
CA GLU A 130 -31.03 -14.36 -8.98
C GLU A 130 -30.43 -13.89 -10.32
N ASP A 131 -29.12 -14.05 -10.53
CA ASP A 131 -28.39 -13.61 -11.73
C ASP A 131 -28.58 -12.11 -12.06
N ASN A 132 -28.71 -11.28 -11.02
CA ASN A 132 -29.02 -9.85 -11.13
C ASN A 132 -27.79 -8.98 -10.87
N VAL A 133 -27.06 -8.66 -11.95
CA VAL A 133 -25.85 -7.84 -11.92
C VAL A 133 -26.09 -6.47 -11.27
N ALA A 134 -27.25 -5.85 -11.46
CA ALA A 134 -27.55 -4.53 -10.88
C ALA A 134 -27.65 -4.58 -9.35
N VAL A 135 -28.27 -5.63 -8.81
CA VAL A 135 -28.35 -5.87 -7.35
C VAL A 135 -26.97 -6.21 -6.78
N VAL A 136 -26.19 -7.01 -7.51
CA VAL A 136 -24.80 -7.34 -7.14
C VAL A 136 -23.95 -6.08 -7.07
N ILE A 137 -24.05 -5.17 -8.05
CA ILE A 137 -23.39 -3.86 -8.04
C ILE A 137 -23.90 -2.99 -6.88
N GLY A 138 -25.21 -2.96 -6.63
CA GLY A 138 -25.80 -2.25 -5.50
C GLY A 138 -25.23 -2.71 -4.16
N ALA A 139 -25.06 -4.01 -3.96
CA ALA A 139 -24.43 -4.57 -2.78
C ALA A 139 -22.98 -4.08 -2.63
N MET A 140 -22.19 -4.10 -3.71
CA MET A 140 -20.80 -3.62 -3.70
C MET A 140 -20.68 -2.16 -3.27
N VAL A 141 -21.62 -1.30 -3.66
CA VAL A 141 -21.65 0.13 -3.27
C VAL A 141 -21.85 0.28 -1.75
N ILE A 142 -22.65 -0.60 -1.14
CA ILE A 142 -22.97 -0.56 0.29
C ILE A 142 -21.79 -1.06 1.14
N ALA A 143 -21.08 -2.09 0.68
CA ALA A 143 -20.04 -2.76 1.45
C ALA A 143 -18.79 -1.86 1.68
N PRO A 144 -18.45 -1.52 2.94
CA PRO A 144 -17.30 -0.69 3.25
C PRO A 144 -15.96 -1.45 3.22
N LEU A 145 -15.81 -2.48 2.38
CA LEU A 145 -14.60 -3.32 2.31
C LEU A 145 -13.40 -2.59 1.71
N LEU A 146 -13.61 -1.54 0.90
CA LEU A 146 -12.54 -0.78 0.27
C LEU A 146 -11.66 -0.04 1.29
N GLY A 147 -12.29 0.60 2.28
CA GLY A 147 -11.62 1.47 3.25
C GLY A 147 -10.48 0.75 3.99
N PRO A 148 -10.76 -0.37 4.68
CA PRO A 148 -9.73 -1.19 5.32
C PRO A 148 -8.67 -1.71 4.36
N ASN A 149 -9.03 -2.07 3.13
CA ASN A 149 -8.07 -2.61 2.16
C ASN A 149 -7.08 -1.56 1.65
N LEU A 150 -7.56 -0.35 1.36
CA LEU A 150 -6.69 0.77 1.03
C LEU A 150 -5.87 1.21 2.25
N ALA A 151 -6.40 1.08 3.48
CA ALA A 151 -5.68 1.43 4.71
C ALA A 151 -4.54 0.46 4.97
N LEU A 152 -4.74 -0.82 4.63
CA LEU A 152 -3.69 -1.83 4.60
C LEU A 152 -2.58 -1.42 3.60
N SER A 153 -2.96 -1.08 2.37
CA SER A 153 -2.02 -0.61 1.35
C SER A 153 -1.23 0.62 1.82
N LEU A 154 -1.90 1.62 2.41
CA LEU A 154 -1.26 2.82 2.95
C LEU A 154 -0.33 2.51 4.12
N GLY A 155 -0.77 1.66 5.06
CA GLY A 155 0.05 1.19 6.17
C GLY A 155 1.33 0.49 5.69
N THR A 156 1.22 -0.37 4.67
CA THR A 156 2.39 -1.03 4.08
C THR A 156 3.32 -0.06 3.35
N ALA A 157 2.79 1.00 2.73
CA ALA A 157 3.58 2.04 2.07
C ALA A 157 4.32 2.93 3.09
N LEU A 158 3.69 3.19 4.24
CA LEU A 158 4.24 4.01 5.31
C LEU A 158 5.09 3.24 6.33
N GLY A 159 5.07 1.91 6.30
CA GLY A 159 5.68 1.05 7.32
C GLY A 159 4.96 1.11 8.67
N ASP A 160 3.68 1.50 8.68
CA ASP A 160 2.88 1.65 9.89
C ASP A 160 2.27 0.31 10.30
N VAL A 161 3.02 -0.45 11.11
CA VAL A 161 2.61 -1.77 11.58
C VAL A 161 1.29 -1.74 12.38
N PRO A 162 1.03 -0.77 13.27
CA PRO A 162 -0.27 -0.61 13.92
C PRO A 162 -1.43 -0.49 12.93
N LEU A 163 -1.32 0.40 11.93
CA LEU A 163 -2.36 0.59 10.91
C LEU A 163 -2.53 -0.67 10.04
N MET A 164 -1.44 -1.35 9.68
CA MET A 164 -1.46 -2.61 8.95
C MET A 164 -2.23 -3.68 9.73
N ARG A 165 -1.89 -3.92 10.99
CA ARG A 165 -2.52 -4.95 11.82
C ARG A 165 -4.01 -4.69 12.01
N ARG A 166 -4.39 -3.43 12.22
CA ARG A 166 -5.79 -3.01 12.33
C ARG A 166 -6.54 -3.27 11.03
N SER A 167 -6.00 -2.82 9.92
CA SER A 167 -6.59 -2.98 8.59
C SER A 167 -6.75 -4.46 8.20
N VAL A 168 -5.72 -5.29 8.39
CA VAL A 168 -5.78 -6.75 8.17
C VAL A 168 -6.91 -7.36 9.00
N ARG A 169 -6.98 -7.04 10.30
CA ARG A 169 -8.03 -7.56 11.17
C ARG A 169 -9.42 -7.18 10.66
N THR A 170 -9.62 -5.93 10.27
CA THR A 170 -10.91 -5.45 9.78
C THR A 170 -11.30 -6.12 8.46
N VAL A 171 -10.38 -6.23 7.49
CA VAL A 171 -10.61 -6.95 6.23
C VAL A 171 -10.96 -8.42 6.48
N LEU A 172 -10.18 -9.11 7.31
CA LEU A 172 -10.40 -10.52 7.61
C LEU A 172 -11.76 -10.74 8.30
N VAL A 173 -12.11 -9.93 9.28
CA VAL A 173 -13.42 -10.03 9.95
C VAL A 173 -14.55 -9.78 8.97
N GLY A 174 -14.43 -8.77 8.09
CA GLY A 174 -15.43 -8.49 7.07
C GLY A 174 -15.62 -9.65 6.07
N ILE A 175 -14.52 -10.20 5.56
CA ILE A 175 -14.56 -11.35 4.63
C ILE A 175 -15.13 -12.58 5.33
N LEU A 176 -14.67 -12.92 6.54
CA LEU A 176 -15.16 -14.09 7.27
C LEU A 176 -16.65 -13.96 7.61
N LEU A 177 -17.11 -12.77 7.96
CA LEU A 177 -18.53 -12.51 8.18
C LEU A 177 -19.33 -12.73 6.90
N ALA A 178 -18.85 -12.21 5.76
CA ALA A 178 -19.51 -12.38 4.47
C ALA A 178 -19.59 -13.86 4.07
N VAL A 179 -18.49 -14.59 4.18
CA VAL A 179 -18.39 -16.03 3.89
C VAL A 179 -19.30 -16.84 4.82
N ALA A 180 -19.29 -16.57 6.13
CA ALA A 180 -20.12 -17.30 7.07
C ALA A 180 -21.62 -17.11 6.82
N LEU A 181 -22.05 -15.86 6.59
CA LEU A 181 -23.45 -15.55 6.30
C LEU A 181 -23.91 -16.19 4.98
N THR A 182 -23.10 -16.09 3.93
CA THR A 182 -23.43 -16.71 2.64
C THR A 182 -23.33 -18.22 2.66
N ALA A 183 -22.50 -18.83 3.50
CA ALA A 183 -22.50 -20.27 3.72
C ALA A 183 -23.78 -20.76 4.39
N ILE A 184 -24.29 -20.03 5.39
CA ILE A 184 -25.59 -20.32 6.00
C ILE A 184 -26.71 -20.18 4.96
N LEU A 185 -26.69 -19.10 4.18
CA LEU A 185 -27.69 -18.88 3.12
C LEU A 185 -27.62 -19.96 2.03
N GLY A 186 -26.43 -20.34 1.58
CA GLY A 186 -26.23 -21.41 0.61
C GLY A 186 -26.74 -22.75 1.10
N TRP A 187 -26.46 -23.09 2.37
CA TRP A 187 -26.94 -24.32 3.00
C TRP A 187 -28.47 -24.37 3.17
N LEU A 188 -29.09 -23.21 3.46
CA LEU A 188 -30.55 -23.10 3.56
C LEU A 188 -31.24 -23.03 2.19
N TRP A 189 -30.49 -22.81 1.11
CA TRP A 189 -31.06 -22.66 -0.22
C TRP A 189 -31.41 -24.03 -0.81
N PRO A 190 -32.67 -24.25 -1.24
CA PRO A 190 -33.14 -25.59 -1.57
C PRO A 190 -32.68 -26.12 -2.95
N THR A 191 -32.24 -25.23 -3.84
CA THR A 191 -31.89 -25.55 -5.22
C THR A 191 -30.40 -25.40 -5.47
N GLU A 192 -29.86 -26.17 -6.42
CA GLU A 192 -28.49 -26.02 -6.90
C GLU A 192 -28.22 -24.58 -7.36
N LEU A 193 -27.06 -24.04 -7.00
CA LEU A 193 -26.66 -22.67 -7.33
C LEU A 193 -25.87 -22.67 -8.63
N SER A 194 -26.57 -22.60 -9.75
CA SER A 194 -26.00 -22.65 -11.10
C SER A 194 -26.15 -21.35 -11.89
N SER A 195 -26.42 -20.23 -11.21
CA SER A 195 -26.52 -18.92 -11.87
C SER A 195 -25.18 -18.51 -12.49
N ARG A 196 -25.23 -17.74 -13.59
CA ARG A 196 -24.01 -17.33 -14.30
C ARG A 196 -23.16 -16.43 -13.43
N GLU A 197 -23.77 -15.53 -12.65
CA GLU A 197 -23.05 -14.67 -11.73
C GLU A 197 -22.35 -15.46 -10.61
N VAL A 198 -22.92 -16.54 -10.08
CA VAL A 198 -22.20 -17.39 -9.10
C VAL A 198 -21.03 -18.10 -9.77
N LEU A 199 -21.29 -18.80 -10.88
CA LEU A 199 -20.27 -19.63 -11.54
C LEU A 199 -19.09 -18.79 -12.07
N SER A 200 -19.37 -17.61 -12.63
CA SER A 200 -18.33 -16.69 -13.11
C SER A 200 -17.35 -16.23 -12.03
N ARG A 201 -17.74 -16.32 -10.74
CA ARG A 201 -16.88 -16.00 -9.60
C ARG A 201 -16.12 -17.20 -9.05
N THR A 202 -16.29 -18.39 -9.62
CA THR A 202 -15.54 -19.61 -9.27
C THR A 202 -14.34 -19.86 -10.20
N GLU A 203 -14.27 -19.10 -11.29
CA GLU A 203 -13.18 -19.15 -12.26
C GLU A 203 -12.30 -17.91 -12.09
N ALA A 204 -11.05 -18.13 -11.68
CA ALA A 204 -10.04 -17.10 -11.69
C ALA A 204 -9.27 -17.20 -13.01
N GLY A 205 -9.07 -16.07 -13.69
CA GLY A 205 -8.31 -15.98 -14.93
C GLY A 205 -7.31 -14.83 -14.90
N LEU A 206 -6.50 -14.69 -15.97
CA LEU A 206 -5.55 -13.58 -16.09
C LEU A 206 -6.25 -12.21 -16.20
N ASP A 207 -7.42 -12.19 -16.82
CA ASP A 207 -8.33 -11.05 -16.88
C ASP A 207 -8.68 -10.51 -15.48
N SER A 208 -8.93 -11.40 -14.51
CA SER A 208 -9.20 -11.00 -13.12
C SER A 208 -8.00 -10.30 -12.46
N VAL A 209 -6.77 -10.75 -12.76
CA VAL A 209 -5.53 -10.12 -12.27
C VAL A 209 -5.40 -8.71 -12.85
N LEU A 210 -5.54 -8.56 -14.17
CA LEU A 210 -5.45 -7.26 -14.84
C LEU A 210 -6.51 -6.28 -14.33
N LEU A 211 -7.75 -6.75 -14.20
CA LEU A 211 -8.87 -5.95 -13.70
C LEU A 211 -8.61 -5.50 -12.26
N ALA A 212 -8.17 -6.40 -11.38
CA ALA A 212 -7.89 -6.08 -9.99
C ALA A 212 -6.70 -5.11 -9.82
N LEU A 213 -5.65 -5.24 -10.64
CA LEU A 213 -4.54 -4.29 -10.68
C LEU A 213 -5.02 -2.90 -11.13
N ALA A 214 -5.82 -2.82 -12.20
CA ALA A 214 -6.35 -1.56 -12.71
C ALA A 214 -7.27 -0.89 -11.68
N SER A 215 -8.20 -1.64 -11.08
CA SER A 215 -9.10 -1.15 -10.02
C SER A 215 -8.32 -0.66 -8.80
N GLY A 216 -7.30 -1.41 -8.34
CA GLY A 216 -6.47 -1.00 -7.21
C GLY A 216 -5.63 0.24 -7.48
N ALA A 217 -5.14 0.41 -8.71
CA ALA A 217 -4.46 1.62 -9.14
C ALA A 217 -5.42 2.83 -9.19
N ALA A 218 -6.61 2.64 -9.76
CA ALA A 218 -7.66 3.66 -9.80
C ALA A 218 -8.07 4.10 -8.38
N ALA A 219 -8.21 3.14 -7.46
CA ALA A 219 -8.54 3.36 -6.05
C ALA A 219 -7.52 4.24 -5.35
N ALA A 220 -6.25 3.87 -5.45
CA ALA A 220 -5.18 4.66 -4.87
C ALA A 220 -5.09 6.04 -5.54
N LEU A 221 -5.22 6.12 -6.87
CA LEU A 221 -5.19 7.41 -7.57
C LEU A 221 -6.31 8.32 -7.08
N SER A 222 -7.55 7.82 -7.07
CA SER A 222 -8.73 8.58 -6.66
C SER A 222 -8.59 9.17 -5.28
N VAL A 223 -8.10 8.35 -4.35
CA VAL A 223 -7.88 8.75 -2.96
C VAL A 223 -6.75 9.79 -2.87
N THR A 224 -5.67 9.66 -3.65
CA THR A 224 -4.57 10.64 -3.67
C THR A 224 -4.87 11.94 -4.40
N THR A 225 -5.84 11.97 -5.32
CA THR A 225 -6.19 13.16 -6.12
C THR A 225 -7.48 13.82 -5.67
N GLY A 226 -8.17 13.28 -4.66
CA GLY A 226 -9.47 13.79 -4.21
C GLY A 226 -10.60 13.60 -5.23
N LEU A 227 -10.44 12.68 -6.19
CA LEU A 227 -11.52 12.31 -7.11
C LEU A 227 -12.62 11.52 -6.36
N SER A 228 -13.85 11.57 -6.88
CA SER A 228 -15.03 10.93 -6.26
C SER A 228 -14.75 9.47 -5.88
N SER A 229 -14.67 9.23 -4.57
CA SER A 229 -14.39 7.92 -3.97
C SER A 229 -15.48 6.89 -4.21
N VAL A 230 -16.68 7.32 -4.63
CA VAL A 230 -17.85 6.45 -4.80
C VAL A 230 -17.70 5.56 -6.02
N LEU A 231 -17.42 6.13 -7.20
CA LEU A 231 -17.31 5.35 -8.45
C LEU A 231 -16.18 4.32 -8.39
N VAL A 232 -15.06 4.73 -7.82
CA VAL A 232 -13.90 3.88 -7.63
C VAL A 232 -14.11 2.88 -6.48
N GLY A 233 -14.90 3.28 -5.48
CA GLY A 233 -15.51 2.43 -4.46
C GLY A 233 -16.18 1.19 -5.04
N VAL A 234 -17.07 1.41 -6.03
CA VAL A 234 -17.78 0.35 -6.72
C VAL A 234 -16.81 -0.60 -7.41
N MET A 235 -15.87 -0.09 -8.23
CA MET A 235 -14.96 -0.91 -9.05
C MET A 235 -14.06 -1.85 -8.23
N VAL A 236 -13.72 -1.49 -6.98
CA VAL A 236 -12.89 -2.34 -6.11
C VAL A 236 -13.73 -3.22 -5.21
N ALA A 237 -14.91 -2.76 -4.77
CA ALA A 237 -15.83 -3.60 -4.03
C ALA A 237 -16.32 -4.79 -4.88
N VAL A 238 -16.37 -4.64 -6.22
CA VAL A 238 -16.52 -5.73 -7.20
C VAL A 238 -15.51 -6.87 -6.96
N ALA A 239 -14.30 -6.53 -6.54
CA ALA A 239 -13.21 -7.49 -6.43
C ALA A 239 -13.23 -8.26 -5.10
N LEU A 240 -13.94 -7.80 -4.07
CA LEU A 240 -13.87 -8.39 -2.72
C LEU A 240 -15.16 -9.08 -2.31
N LEU A 241 -16.29 -8.39 -2.36
CA LEU A 241 -17.53 -8.92 -1.78
C LEU A 241 -18.11 -10.10 -2.58
N PRO A 242 -18.28 -10.02 -3.92
CA PRO A 242 -18.91 -11.12 -4.66
C PRO A 242 -18.10 -12.43 -4.61
N PRO A 243 -16.76 -12.42 -4.80
CA PRO A 243 -15.97 -13.63 -4.59
C PRO A 243 -16.10 -14.19 -3.17
N ALA A 244 -16.07 -13.33 -2.13
CA ALA A 244 -16.26 -13.78 -0.74
C ALA A 244 -17.65 -14.39 -0.50
N ALA A 245 -18.70 -13.78 -1.04
CA ALA A 245 -20.05 -14.31 -0.99
C ALA A 245 -20.18 -15.65 -1.75
N THR A 246 -19.53 -15.76 -2.91
CA THR A 246 -19.50 -16.99 -3.71
C THR A 246 -18.78 -18.13 -2.97
N VAL A 247 -17.66 -17.85 -2.29
CA VAL A 247 -16.99 -18.84 -1.43
C VAL A 247 -17.97 -19.41 -0.42
N GLY A 248 -18.69 -18.56 0.32
CA GLY A 248 -19.66 -19.03 1.29
C GLY A 248 -20.79 -19.82 0.65
N LEU A 249 -21.44 -19.28 -0.39
CA LEU A 249 -22.52 -19.96 -1.10
C LEU A 249 -22.14 -21.36 -1.56
N MET A 250 -20.96 -21.53 -2.17
CA MET A 250 -20.46 -22.83 -2.65
C MET A 250 -20.10 -23.79 -1.50
N LEU A 251 -19.54 -23.28 -0.40
CA LEU A 251 -19.33 -24.09 0.81
C LEU A 251 -20.66 -24.56 1.41
N GLY A 252 -21.67 -23.70 1.43
CA GLY A 252 -23.01 -24.03 1.90
C GLY A 252 -23.69 -25.11 1.07
N GLN A 253 -23.45 -25.11 -0.26
CA GLN A 253 -23.95 -26.11 -1.20
C GLN A 253 -23.15 -27.42 -1.23
N GLY A 254 -22.07 -27.52 -0.45
CA GLY A 254 -21.23 -28.71 -0.45
C GLY A 254 -20.35 -28.87 -1.70
N GLU A 255 -20.06 -27.77 -2.40
CA GLU A 255 -19.24 -27.70 -3.62
C GLU A 255 -17.84 -27.10 -3.33
N PRO A 256 -16.93 -27.81 -2.63
CA PRO A 256 -15.64 -27.26 -2.22
C PRO A 256 -14.72 -26.94 -3.40
N GLY A 257 -14.89 -27.62 -4.54
CA GLY A 257 -14.11 -27.36 -5.75
C GLY A 257 -14.40 -25.98 -6.36
N LEU A 258 -15.68 -25.59 -6.39
CA LEU A 258 -16.12 -24.27 -6.82
C LEU A 258 -15.78 -23.20 -5.78
N ALA A 259 -15.95 -23.50 -4.49
CA ALA A 259 -15.55 -22.62 -3.39
C ALA A 259 -14.05 -22.28 -3.42
N LEU A 260 -13.19 -23.27 -3.70
CA LEU A 260 -11.74 -23.05 -3.82
C LEU A 260 -11.41 -22.10 -4.98
N GLY A 261 -12.14 -22.22 -6.09
CA GLY A 261 -12.00 -21.32 -7.22
C GLY A 261 -12.36 -19.87 -6.88
N ALA A 262 -13.48 -19.67 -6.18
CA ALA A 262 -13.88 -18.36 -5.70
C ALA A 262 -12.91 -17.79 -4.64
N ALA A 263 -12.35 -18.65 -3.79
CA ALA A 263 -11.36 -18.26 -2.80
C ALA A 263 -10.06 -17.81 -3.47
N LEU A 264 -9.66 -18.48 -4.55
CA LEU A 264 -8.51 -18.10 -5.36
C LEU A 264 -8.73 -16.75 -6.05
N LEU A 265 -9.91 -16.53 -6.62
CA LEU A 265 -10.29 -15.23 -7.20
C LEU A 265 -10.24 -14.11 -6.14
N LEU A 266 -10.80 -14.35 -4.95
CA LEU A 266 -10.74 -13.42 -3.84
C LEU A 266 -9.29 -13.10 -3.43
N ALA A 267 -8.45 -14.12 -3.31
CA ALA A 267 -7.03 -13.95 -2.93
C ALA A 267 -6.27 -13.11 -3.96
N ILE A 268 -6.45 -13.40 -5.25
CA ILE A 268 -5.87 -12.63 -6.35
C ILE A 268 -6.30 -11.18 -6.30
N ASN A 269 -7.58 -10.93 -6.06
CA ASN A 269 -8.12 -9.58 -6.00
C ASN A 269 -7.53 -8.79 -4.83
N VAL A 270 -7.45 -9.38 -3.64
CA VAL A 270 -6.82 -8.74 -2.47
C VAL A 270 -5.36 -8.41 -2.77
N VAL A 271 -4.59 -9.38 -3.28
CA VAL A 271 -3.16 -9.22 -3.58
C VAL A 271 -2.93 -8.16 -4.66
N SER A 272 -3.66 -8.23 -5.76
CA SER A 272 -3.53 -7.33 -6.90
C SER A 272 -3.90 -5.90 -6.52
N VAL A 273 -5.01 -5.70 -5.82
CA VAL A 273 -5.42 -4.37 -5.35
C VAL A 273 -4.36 -3.76 -4.44
N ASN A 274 -3.86 -4.53 -3.46
CA ASN A 274 -2.83 -4.03 -2.55
C ASN A 274 -1.52 -3.69 -3.26
N LEU A 275 -1.08 -4.55 -4.19
CA LEU A 275 0.12 -4.31 -4.97
C LEU A 275 0.00 -3.05 -5.84
N ALA A 276 -1.10 -2.91 -6.58
CA ALA A 276 -1.34 -1.76 -7.45
C ALA A 276 -1.47 -0.46 -6.65
N SER A 277 -2.23 -0.46 -5.55
CA SER A 277 -2.36 0.70 -4.68
C SER A 277 -1.01 1.14 -4.12
N LYS A 278 -0.16 0.18 -3.72
CA LYS A 278 1.18 0.48 -3.23
C LYS A 278 2.09 1.09 -4.30
N ILE A 279 2.03 0.59 -5.54
CA ILE A 279 2.78 1.15 -6.67
C ILE A 279 2.37 2.62 -6.89
N VAL A 280 1.07 2.91 -6.88
CA VAL A 280 0.56 4.29 -7.01
C VAL A 280 1.03 5.19 -5.87
N PHE A 281 0.94 4.73 -4.61
CA PHE A 281 1.41 5.52 -3.46
C PHE A 281 2.92 5.80 -3.54
N PHE A 282 3.71 4.84 -4.04
CA PHE A 282 5.13 5.03 -4.28
C PHE A 282 5.40 6.12 -5.32
N PHE A 283 4.71 6.08 -6.47
CA PHE A 283 4.84 7.10 -7.52
C PHE A 283 4.36 8.48 -7.07
N LYS A 284 3.34 8.54 -6.20
CA LYS A 284 2.85 9.79 -5.60
C LYS A 284 3.75 10.34 -4.48
N GLY A 285 4.87 9.67 -4.18
CA GLY A 285 5.85 10.17 -3.20
C GLY A 285 5.41 10.06 -1.75
N ILE A 286 4.38 9.25 -1.44
CA ILE A 286 3.93 9.01 -0.08
C ILE A 286 4.98 8.16 0.65
N ARG A 287 5.78 8.81 1.51
CA ARG A 287 6.93 8.18 2.20
C ARG A 287 6.81 8.29 3.73
N PRO A 288 7.45 7.39 4.51
CA PRO A 288 7.44 7.42 5.99
C PRO A 288 7.97 8.74 6.59
N ARG A 289 7.48 9.10 7.79
CA ARG A 289 7.73 10.40 8.47
C ARG A 289 9.08 10.43 9.19
N LYS A 290 9.53 9.28 9.72
CA LYS A 290 10.75 9.17 10.53
C LYS A 290 11.97 8.89 9.66
N TRP A 291 12.96 9.77 9.77
CA TRP A 291 14.17 9.78 8.94
C TRP A 291 15.16 8.65 9.29
N LEU A 292 15.21 8.27 10.58
CA LEU A 292 16.06 7.18 11.13
C LEU A 292 15.67 5.77 10.66
N GLU A 293 14.51 5.61 10.03
CA GLU A 293 14.04 4.31 9.53
C GLU A 293 14.05 4.24 8.00
N LYS A 294 14.47 5.27 7.26
CA LYS A 294 14.33 5.30 5.79
C LYS A 294 15.08 4.18 5.06
N GLU A 295 16.24 3.73 5.52
CA GLU A 295 16.94 2.59 4.88
C GLU A 295 16.31 1.24 5.23
N LYS A 296 15.90 1.04 6.48
CA LYS A 296 15.09 -0.13 6.88
C LYS A 296 13.73 -0.13 6.19
N ALA A 297 13.08 1.02 6.06
CA ALA A 297 11.77 1.19 5.44
C ALA A 297 11.86 1.12 3.91
N LYS A 298 12.94 1.54 3.27
CA LYS A 298 13.14 1.39 1.82
C LYS A 298 13.48 -0.07 1.47
N ARG A 299 14.36 -0.74 2.24
CA ARG A 299 14.59 -2.19 2.11
C ARG A 299 13.35 -3.00 2.45
N ALA A 300 12.62 -2.66 3.51
CA ALA A 300 11.37 -3.30 3.86
C ALA A 300 10.30 -3.01 2.80
N MET A 301 10.19 -1.79 2.27
CA MET A 301 9.26 -1.44 1.19
C MET A 301 9.52 -2.28 -0.05
N VAL A 302 10.78 -2.39 -0.48
CA VAL A 302 11.20 -3.24 -1.61
C VAL A 302 10.94 -4.70 -1.29
N ALA A 303 11.34 -5.21 -0.12
CA ALA A 303 11.07 -6.58 0.29
C ALA A 303 9.57 -6.89 0.31
N TYR A 304 8.74 -5.98 0.81
CA TYR A 304 7.28 -6.12 0.79
C TYR A 304 6.73 -6.08 -0.64
N VAL A 305 7.21 -5.20 -1.52
CA VAL A 305 6.79 -5.21 -2.94
C VAL A 305 7.16 -6.53 -3.59
N LEU A 306 8.39 -7.03 -3.36
CA LEU A 306 8.84 -8.32 -3.86
C LEU A 306 8.01 -9.48 -3.31
N VAL A 307 7.65 -9.44 -2.03
CA VAL A 307 6.74 -10.43 -1.42
C VAL A 307 5.37 -10.39 -2.09
N TRP A 308 4.77 -9.21 -2.28
CA TRP A 308 3.47 -9.12 -2.97
C TRP A 308 3.54 -9.55 -4.44
N ILE A 309 4.63 -9.24 -5.16
CA ILE A 309 4.87 -9.70 -6.53
C ILE A 309 5.03 -11.23 -6.56
N LEU A 310 5.81 -11.80 -5.63
CA LEU A 310 6.01 -13.24 -5.53
C LEU A 310 4.71 -13.96 -5.20
N THR A 311 3.94 -13.46 -4.22
CA THR A 311 2.62 -14.00 -3.89
C THR A 311 1.69 -13.93 -5.09
N LEU A 312 1.66 -12.82 -5.82
CA LEU A 312 0.85 -12.71 -7.03
C LEU A 312 1.30 -13.73 -8.09
N ALA A 313 2.61 -13.85 -8.34
CA ALA A 313 3.15 -14.80 -9.31
C ALA A 313 2.79 -16.25 -8.95
N VAL A 314 2.89 -16.62 -7.66
CA VAL A 314 2.48 -17.96 -7.17
C VAL A 314 0.98 -18.17 -7.39
N LEU A 315 0.14 -17.21 -7.02
CA LEU A 315 -1.32 -17.33 -7.21
C LEU A 315 -1.69 -17.43 -8.70
N THR A 316 -1.05 -16.64 -9.56
CA THR A 316 -1.26 -16.70 -11.01
C THR A 316 -0.80 -18.05 -11.57
N LEU A 317 0.31 -18.60 -11.08
CA LEU A 317 0.77 -19.93 -11.48
C LEU A 317 -0.23 -21.03 -11.07
N VAL A 318 -0.79 -20.95 -9.86
CA VAL A 318 -1.85 -21.86 -9.40
C VAL A 318 -3.10 -21.74 -10.27
N VAL A 319 -3.49 -20.52 -10.67
CA VAL A 319 -4.59 -20.31 -11.61
C VAL A 319 -4.32 -20.97 -12.95
N LEU A 320 -3.13 -20.74 -13.51
CA LEU A 320 -2.74 -21.31 -14.80
C LEU A 320 -2.73 -22.84 -14.71
N GLU A 321 -2.16 -23.43 -13.67
CA GLU A 321 -2.16 -24.87 -13.47
C GLU A 321 -3.58 -25.45 -13.36
N ARG A 322 -4.47 -24.76 -12.62
CA ARG A 322 -5.88 -25.15 -12.51
C ARG A 322 -6.60 -25.07 -13.85
N GLN A 323 -6.37 -24.01 -14.63
CA GLN A 323 -6.92 -23.88 -16.00
C GLN A 323 -6.38 -24.98 -16.93
N TYR A 324 -5.08 -25.28 -16.87
CA TYR A 324 -4.47 -26.35 -17.66
C TYR A 324 -5.03 -27.74 -17.31
N ARG A 325 -5.32 -28.03 -16.05
CA ARG A 325 -5.96 -29.31 -15.63
C ARG A 325 -7.43 -29.43 -16.04
N LEU A 326 -8.11 -28.30 -16.28
CA LEU A 326 -9.53 -28.27 -16.67
C LEU A 326 -9.73 -28.26 -18.19
N LEU A 327 -8.67 -28.06 -18.99
CA LEU A 327 -8.73 -28.21 -20.45
C LEU A 327 -8.78 -29.71 -20.80
N PRO A 328 -9.83 -30.18 -21.52
CA PRO A 328 -9.85 -31.55 -22.02
C PRO A 328 -8.76 -31.71 -23.09
N ILE A 329 -7.97 -32.78 -22.97
CA ILE A 329 -7.06 -33.28 -24.01
C ILE A 329 -7.89 -33.85 -25.16
#